data_AF-A0A6A5KF79-F1
#
_entry.id   AF-A0A6A5KF79-F1
#
_cell.length_a   1.000
_cell.length_b   1.000
_cell.length_c   1.000
_cell.angle_alpha   90.00
_cell.angle_beta   90.00
_cell.angle_gamma   90.00
#
_symmetry.space_group_name_H-M   'P 1'
#
loop_
_entity.id
_entity.type
_entity.pdbx_description
1 polymer ?
#
loop_
_entity_poly.entity_id
_entity_poly.type
_entity_poly.pdbx_seq_one_letter_code
_entity_poly.pdbx_strand_id
1 'polypeptide(L)'
;MLPPVDPEVLQRNPNFEVLYADLCTRKLNPDGSTRDTKRQRVNDEIRKALTKALTTHHKTHLLTQTLTTLPSQSPSLPPTLHPTTDLLSAYLHHQIPPADTPLVLPPHLALLDAHPQAIGTSLSTQLTHLATTLQTLTAPHPLPTSATTLVKQATSTLPHQLQTAHTTLIQTFTTTLQTHTHLNKTYIRTQEQTQHGALSRHTRSSADLIHARATLLRIQADIHALVHAPPLQIVRGVGKGLRAEERALTEREGLARRALEVYGGVGARGVRELAGRKRGVEREVERVEGEVRGLEGGLGG
;
A
#
# COMPACT_ATOMS: atom_id res chain seq x y z
N MET A 1 10.46 10.51 1.57
CA MET A 1 10.29 9.20 0.91
C MET A 1 10.43 9.41 -0.58
N LEU A 2 11.15 8.54 -1.28
CA LEU A 2 11.00 8.49 -2.73
C LEU A 2 9.55 8.09 -3.03
N PRO A 3 8.85 8.81 -3.92
CA PRO A 3 7.47 8.47 -4.26
C PRO A 3 7.43 7.06 -4.86
N PRO A 4 6.39 6.26 -4.54
CA PRO A 4 6.26 4.94 -5.13
C PRO A 4 6.18 5.05 -6.65
N VAL A 5 7.05 4.33 -7.34
CA VAL A 5 7.07 4.27 -8.81
C VAL A 5 6.12 3.17 -9.27
N ASP A 6 5.43 3.42 -10.37
CA ASP A 6 4.52 2.49 -11.02
C ASP A 6 5.23 1.15 -11.37
N PRO A 7 4.69 -0.02 -10.97
CA PRO A 7 5.27 -1.31 -11.31
C PRO A 7 5.45 -1.55 -12.81
N GLU A 8 4.63 -0.94 -13.67
CA GLU A 8 4.79 -1.08 -15.13
C GLU A 8 6.07 -0.42 -15.64
N VAL A 9 6.49 0.69 -15.02
CA VAL A 9 7.73 1.41 -15.36
C VAL A 9 8.96 0.64 -14.88
N LEU A 10 8.85 -0.05 -13.73
CA LEU A 10 9.92 -0.91 -13.20
C LEU A 10 10.12 -2.14 -14.10
N GLN A 11 9.03 -2.78 -14.54
CA GLN A 11 9.10 -3.93 -15.46
C GLN A 11 9.65 -3.56 -16.84
N ARG A 12 9.35 -2.35 -17.34
CA ARG A 12 9.83 -1.86 -18.64
C ARG A 12 11.32 -1.49 -18.63
N ASN A 13 11.89 -1.20 -17.46
CA ASN A 13 13.30 -0.82 -17.29
C ASN A 13 13.95 -1.57 -16.11
N PRO A 14 14.42 -2.82 -16.32
CA PRO A 14 14.96 -3.65 -15.24
C PRO A 14 16.21 -3.05 -14.57
N ASN A 15 17.02 -2.28 -15.32
CA ASN A 15 18.17 -1.57 -14.74
C ASN A 15 17.76 -0.47 -13.75
N PHE A 16 16.61 0.17 -13.99
CA PHE A 16 16.07 1.20 -13.10
C PHE A 16 15.45 0.56 -11.85
N GLU A 17 14.82 -0.61 -11.97
CA GLU A 17 14.31 -1.37 -10.83
C GLU A 17 15.43 -1.73 -9.84
N VAL A 18 16.56 -2.22 -10.33
CA VAL A 18 17.73 -2.54 -9.50
C VAL A 18 18.27 -1.29 -8.79
N LEU A 19 18.35 -0.16 -9.50
CA LEU A 19 18.80 1.11 -8.92
C LEU A 19 17.81 1.63 -7.87
N TYR A 20 16.50 1.59 -8.17
CA TYR A 20 15.45 2.03 -7.26
C TYR A 20 15.43 1.18 -5.98
N ALA A 21 15.60 -0.14 -6.11
CA ALA A 21 15.74 -1.05 -4.99
C ALA A 21 17.01 -0.76 -4.17
N ASP A 22 18.18 -0.55 -4.79
CA ASP A 22 19.43 -0.21 -4.08
C ASP A 22 19.34 1.14 -3.36
N LEU A 23 18.69 2.13 -3.98
CA LEU A 23 18.45 3.44 -3.37
C LEU A 23 17.54 3.33 -2.15
N CYS A 24 16.42 2.61 -2.25
CA CYS A 24 15.44 2.45 -1.16
C CYS A 24 15.93 1.53 -0.03
N THR A 25 16.78 0.54 -0.34
CA THR A 25 17.21 -0.47 0.64
C THR A 25 18.57 -0.19 1.23
N ARG A 26 19.53 0.36 0.48
CA ARG A 26 20.94 0.43 0.92
C ARG A 26 21.46 1.85 1.07
N LYS A 27 21.01 2.79 0.24
CA LYS A 27 21.61 4.14 0.17
C LYS A 27 20.84 5.20 0.93
N LEU A 28 19.51 5.14 0.94
CA LEU A 28 18.67 6.19 1.51
C LEU A 28 17.78 5.64 2.63
N ASN A 29 17.51 6.52 3.60
CA ASN A 29 16.50 6.36 4.61
C ASN A 29 15.13 6.82 4.07
N PRO A 30 14.01 6.45 4.72
CA PRO A 30 12.68 6.85 4.29
C PRO A 30 12.49 8.38 4.25
N ASP A 31 13.24 9.16 5.03
CA ASP A 31 13.24 10.62 5.00
C ASP A 31 14.05 11.23 3.83
N GLY A 32 14.71 10.39 3.01
CA GLY A 32 15.59 10.82 1.92
C GLY A 32 17.02 11.16 2.36
N SER A 33 17.38 10.96 3.64
CA SER A 33 18.75 11.09 4.13
C SER A 33 19.60 9.88 3.72
N THR A 34 20.93 10.04 3.67
CA THR A 34 21.83 8.93 3.31
C THR A 34 22.03 7.98 4.49
N ARG A 35 22.00 6.67 4.24
CA ARG A 35 22.34 5.63 5.24
C ARG A 35 23.81 5.61 5.64
N ASP A 36 24.69 6.23 4.85
CA ASP A 36 26.10 6.39 5.18
C ASP A 36 26.27 7.41 6.33
N THR A 37 26.49 6.89 7.54
CA THR A 37 26.58 7.69 8.77
C THR A 37 27.72 8.70 8.74
N LYS A 38 28.81 8.44 8.01
CA LYS A 38 29.93 9.38 7.88
C LYS A 38 29.54 10.55 6.97
N ARG A 39 28.93 10.26 5.80
CA ARG A 39 28.46 11.30 4.87
C ARG A 39 27.29 12.09 5.45
N GLN A 40 26.42 11.44 6.22
CA GLN A 40 25.33 12.10 6.93
C GLN A 40 25.86 13.11 7.94
N ARG A 41 26.87 12.74 8.76
CA ARG A 41 27.49 13.67 9.72
C ARG A 41 28.08 14.90 9.04
N VAL A 42 28.83 14.71 7.94
CA VAL A 42 29.40 15.82 7.18
C VAL A 42 28.30 16.72 6.61
N ASN A 43 27.24 16.15 6.05
CA ASN A 43 26.10 16.92 5.54
C ASN A 43 25.38 17.70 6.64
N ASP A 44 25.22 17.10 7.83
CA ASP A 44 24.59 17.76 8.98
C ASP A 44 25.46 18.89 9.53
N GLU A 45 26.79 18.71 9.56
CA GLU A 45 27.74 19.77 9.90
C GLU A 45 27.69 20.92 8.90
N ILE A 46 27.66 20.64 7.60
CA ILE A 46 27.51 21.65 6.55
C ILE A 46 26.18 22.40 6.71
N ARG A 47 25.07 21.68 6.95
CA ARG A 47 23.76 22.30 7.19
C ARG A 47 23.77 23.19 8.43
N LYS A 48 24.42 22.77 9.51
CA LYS A 48 24.58 23.59 10.73
C LYS A 48 25.44 24.82 10.46
N ALA A 49 26.55 24.68 9.74
CA ALA A 49 27.41 25.79 9.37
C ALA A 49 26.69 26.79 8.46
N LEU A 50 25.94 26.30 7.46
CA LEU A 50 25.17 27.11 6.53
C LEU A 50 24.02 27.84 7.24
N THR A 51 23.27 27.16 8.11
CA THR A 51 22.22 27.82 8.90
C THR A 51 22.81 28.87 9.84
N LYS A 52 23.97 28.61 10.46
CA LYS A 52 24.69 29.62 11.25
C LYS A 52 25.16 30.81 10.39
N ALA A 53 25.73 30.56 9.22
CA ALA A 53 26.18 31.61 8.30
C ALA A 53 25.01 32.45 7.77
N LEU A 54 23.91 31.82 7.36
CA LEU A 54 22.71 32.52 6.90
C LEU A 54 22.05 33.31 8.02
N THR A 55 21.90 32.72 9.21
CA THR A 55 21.31 33.45 10.35
C THR A 55 22.17 34.62 10.78
N THR A 56 23.49 34.49 10.79
CA THR A 56 24.39 35.61 11.09
C THR A 56 24.31 36.67 10.00
N HIS A 57 24.39 36.30 8.73
CA HIS A 57 24.25 37.22 7.60
C HIS A 57 22.92 37.97 7.60
N HIS A 58 21.80 37.29 7.79
CA HIS A 58 20.49 37.93 7.84
C HIS A 58 20.33 38.80 9.08
N LYS A 59 20.85 38.41 10.24
CA LYS A 59 20.86 39.27 11.44
C LYS A 59 21.65 40.54 11.20
N THR A 60 22.86 40.45 10.63
CA THR A 60 23.69 41.62 10.35
C THR A 60 23.05 42.50 9.29
N HIS A 61 22.50 41.91 8.22
CA HIS A 61 21.81 42.65 7.17
C HIS A 61 20.58 43.38 7.71
N LEU A 62 19.75 42.69 8.50
CA LEU A 62 18.54 43.27 9.08
C LEU A 62 18.91 44.43 10.01
N LEU A 63 19.86 44.24 10.93
CA LEU A 63 20.33 45.32 11.82
C LEU A 63 20.85 46.52 11.03
N THR A 64 21.65 46.27 9.99
CA THR A 64 22.23 47.32 9.14
C THR A 64 21.14 48.07 8.37
N GLN A 65 20.16 47.36 7.81
CA GLN A 65 19.02 47.95 7.12
C GLN A 65 18.11 48.74 8.07
N THR A 66 17.90 48.25 9.29
CA THR A 66 17.15 49.02 10.30
C THR A 66 17.90 50.27 10.72
N LEU A 67 19.22 50.20 10.88
CA LEU A 67 20.05 51.38 11.17
C LEU A 67 19.97 52.44 10.07
N THR A 68 19.98 52.04 8.79
CA THR A 68 19.79 52.99 7.67
C THR A 68 18.42 53.65 7.62
N THR A 69 17.38 52.98 8.13
CA THR A 69 15.99 53.48 8.05
C THR A 69 15.54 54.16 9.33
N LEU A 70 16.27 53.97 10.44
CA LEU A 70 16.02 54.53 11.77
C LEU A 70 15.82 56.06 11.79
N PRO A 71 16.64 56.89 11.10
CA PRO A 71 16.47 58.35 11.16
C PRO A 71 15.22 58.84 10.42
N SER A 72 14.66 58.03 9.52
CA SER A 72 13.44 58.36 8.76
C SER A 72 12.15 57.82 9.37
N GLN A 73 12.23 56.73 10.16
CA GLN A 73 11.06 55.98 10.64
C GLN A 73 10.81 56.11 12.15
N SER A 74 11.78 56.59 12.94
CA SER A 74 11.63 56.70 14.39
C SER A 74 11.45 58.16 14.84
N PRO A 75 10.30 58.55 15.41
CA PRO A 75 10.12 59.87 16.02
C PRO A 75 10.76 59.97 17.42
N SER A 76 11.26 58.84 17.95
CA SER A 76 11.83 58.71 19.30
C SER A 76 13.34 58.96 19.35
N LEU A 77 14.02 59.07 18.20
CA LEU A 77 15.46 59.32 18.16
C LEU A 77 15.73 60.83 18.21
N PRO A 78 16.63 61.31 19.09
CA PRO A 78 17.05 62.70 19.09
C PRO A 78 17.66 63.10 17.73
N PRO A 79 17.33 64.29 17.19
CA PRO A 79 17.83 64.73 15.88
C PRO A 79 19.36 64.88 15.84
N THR A 80 20.00 65.03 17.00
CA THR A 80 21.46 65.06 17.16
C THR A 80 22.14 63.73 16.85
N LEU A 81 21.41 62.61 16.88
CA LEU A 81 21.91 61.26 16.63
C LEU A 81 21.59 60.74 15.21
N HIS A 82 20.85 61.50 14.40
CA HIS A 82 20.58 61.14 13.00
C HIS A 82 21.86 61.13 12.13
N PRO A 83 22.73 62.16 12.17
CA PRO A 83 23.95 62.14 11.37
C PRO A 83 24.94 61.08 11.85
N THR A 84 24.95 60.72 13.14
CA THR A 84 25.81 59.64 13.66
C THR A 84 25.32 58.27 13.17
N THR A 85 24.01 58.03 13.10
CA THR A 85 23.45 56.78 12.57
C THR A 85 23.65 56.63 11.07
N ASP A 86 23.50 57.72 10.29
CA ASP A 86 23.72 57.71 8.85
C ASP A 86 25.18 57.41 8.51
N LEU A 87 26.10 58.04 9.24
CA LEU A 87 27.53 57.84 9.05
C LEU A 87 27.99 56.45 9.46
N LEU A 88 27.46 55.93 10.57
CA LEU A 88 27.70 54.55 11.00
C LEU A 88 27.15 53.54 9.99
N SER A 89 25.99 53.83 9.39
CA SER A 89 25.45 53.00 8.33
C SER A 89 26.30 53.04 7.06
N ALA A 90 26.79 54.21 6.65
CA ALA A 90 27.69 54.38 5.50
C ALA A 90 29.04 53.67 5.72
N TYR A 91 29.55 53.69 6.95
CA TYR A 91 30.74 52.93 7.33
C TYR A 91 30.52 51.41 7.24
N LEU A 92 29.39 50.91 7.74
CA LEU A 92 29.04 49.49 7.68
C LEU A 92 28.79 48.97 6.24
N HIS A 93 28.36 49.85 5.33
CA HIS A 93 28.23 49.54 3.90
C HIS A 93 29.52 49.74 3.09
N HIS A 94 30.65 50.06 3.75
CA HIS A 94 31.93 50.36 3.11
C HIS A 94 31.87 51.51 2.08
N GLN A 95 30.97 52.47 2.28
CA GLN A 95 30.81 53.63 1.39
C GLN A 95 31.80 54.76 1.71
N ILE A 96 32.51 54.67 2.84
CA ILE A 96 33.53 55.63 3.26
C ILE A 96 34.93 55.07 2.92
N PRO A 97 35.76 55.80 2.17
CA PRO A 97 37.14 55.41 1.91
C PRO A 97 37.95 55.23 3.21
N PRO A 98 38.90 54.29 3.27
CA PRO A 98 39.71 54.02 4.46
C PRO A 98 40.61 55.20 4.89
N ALA A 99 40.82 56.18 3.98
CA ALA A 99 41.59 57.39 4.24
C ALA A 99 40.85 58.43 5.10
N ASP A 100 39.51 58.46 5.03
CA ASP A 100 38.67 59.45 5.73
C ASP A 100 38.14 58.92 7.07
N THR A 101 38.31 57.62 7.32
CA THR A 101 37.90 56.93 8.56
C THR A 101 38.50 57.54 9.84
N PRO A 102 39.80 57.89 9.93
CA PRO A 102 40.36 58.41 11.17
C PRO A 102 39.93 59.85 11.49
N LEU A 103 39.44 60.62 10.50
CA LEU A 103 39.07 62.03 10.69
C LEU A 103 37.60 62.19 11.11
N VAL A 104 36.73 61.31 10.61
CA VAL A 104 35.28 61.46 10.71
C VAL A 104 34.67 60.60 11.82
N LEU A 105 35.23 59.41 12.08
CA LEU A 105 34.63 58.44 13.00
C LEU A 105 34.80 58.78 14.51
N PRO A 106 35.93 59.32 15.00
CA PRO A 106 36.15 59.54 16.44
C PRO A 106 35.13 60.44 17.16
N PRO A 107 34.70 61.61 16.62
CA PRO A 107 33.73 62.46 17.32
C PRO A 107 32.33 61.83 17.39
N HIS A 108 31.97 61.04 16.38
CA HIS A 108 30.67 60.35 16.33
C HIS A 108 30.65 59.07 17.17
N LEU A 109 31.79 58.40 17.34
CA LEU A 109 31.97 57.28 18.27
C LEU A 109 31.81 57.72 19.74
N ALA A 110 32.37 58.88 20.12
CA ALA A 110 32.21 59.42 21.47
C ALA A 110 30.74 59.76 21.81
N LEU A 111 29.96 60.24 20.83
CA LEU A 111 28.52 60.49 20.98
C LEU A 111 27.70 59.20 21.05
N LEU A 112 28.14 58.14 20.34
CA LEU A 112 27.54 56.81 20.37
C LEU A 112 27.76 56.12 21.72
N ASP A 113 28.98 56.21 22.27
CA ASP A 113 29.34 55.70 23.59
C ASP A 113 28.61 56.41 24.72
N ALA A 114 28.26 57.68 24.53
CA ALA A 114 27.47 58.45 25.49
C ALA A 114 25.97 58.10 25.48
N HIS A 115 25.42 57.58 24.37
CA HIS A 115 23.98 57.31 24.22
C HIS A 115 23.62 55.93 23.62
N PRO A 116 24.22 54.81 24.10
CA PRO A 116 23.97 53.48 23.52
C PRO A 116 22.52 53.02 23.76
N GLN A 117 21.91 53.45 24.87
CA GLN A 117 20.57 53.03 25.26
C GLN A 117 19.47 53.63 24.37
N ALA A 118 19.62 54.88 23.93
CA ALA A 118 18.62 55.55 23.09
C ALA A 118 18.54 54.94 21.67
N ILE A 119 19.70 54.54 21.12
CA ILE A 119 19.76 53.85 19.83
C ILE A 119 19.27 52.41 19.98
N GLY A 120 19.64 51.73 21.07
CA GLY A 120 19.16 50.37 21.35
C GLY A 120 17.63 50.29 21.53
N THR A 121 17.02 51.24 22.24
CA THR A 121 15.57 51.27 22.45
C THR A 121 14.81 51.61 21.17
N SER A 122 15.27 52.60 20.40
CA SER A 122 14.65 52.96 19.11
C SER A 122 14.76 51.85 18.06
N LEU A 123 15.89 51.16 17.99
CA LEU A 123 16.06 50.00 17.11
C LEU A 123 15.14 48.85 17.55
N SER A 124 15.06 48.57 18.86
CA SER A 124 14.16 47.54 19.40
C SER A 124 12.68 47.84 19.14
N THR A 125 12.24 49.10 19.29
CA THR A 125 10.85 49.50 19.00
C THR A 125 10.53 49.40 17.51
N GLN A 126 11.45 49.77 16.63
CA GLN A 126 11.26 49.62 15.19
C GLN A 126 11.23 48.14 14.77
N LEU A 127 12.12 47.29 15.33
CA LEU A 127 12.12 45.85 15.07
C LEU A 127 10.85 45.16 15.55
N THR A 128 10.36 45.53 16.74
CA THR A 128 9.11 45.00 17.27
C THR A 128 7.92 45.44 16.43
N HIS A 129 7.91 46.69 15.93
CA HIS A 129 6.89 47.17 15.00
C HIS A 129 6.93 46.44 13.64
N LEU A 130 8.12 46.19 13.08
CA LEU A 130 8.27 45.41 11.86
C LEU A 130 7.85 43.95 12.07
N ALA A 131 8.16 43.36 13.23
CA ALA A 131 7.74 42.01 13.57
C ALA A 131 6.21 41.91 13.72
N THR A 132 5.55 42.89 14.36
CA THR A 132 4.09 42.90 14.51
C THR A 132 3.37 43.12 13.17
N THR A 133 3.89 43.99 12.31
CA THR A 133 3.33 44.21 10.96
C THR A 133 3.53 43.00 10.05
N LEU A 134 4.69 42.34 10.09
CA LEU A 134 4.89 41.08 9.37
C LEU A 134 4.00 39.96 9.92
N GLN A 135 3.77 39.95 11.23
CA GLN A 135 2.85 39.01 11.87
C GLN A 135 1.41 39.22 11.40
N THR A 136 0.92 40.46 11.30
CA THR A 136 -0.43 40.73 10.79
C THR A 136 -0.58 40.40 9.30
N LEU A 137 0.50 40.56 8.51
CA LEU A 137 0.53 40.22 7.08
C LEU A 137 0.57 38.71 6.82
N THR A 138 1.27 37.94 7.64
CA THR A 138 1.45 36.49 7.43
C THR A 138 0.36 35.63 8.07
N ALA A 139 -0.25 36.10 9.17
CA ALA A 139 -1.40 35.43 9.77
C ALA A 139 -2.31 36.48 10.45
N PRO A 140 -3.57 36.64 9.99
CA PRO A 140 -4.51 37.61 10.59
C PRO A 140 -4.99 37.19 11.99
N HIS A 141 -4.47 36.11 12.59
CA HIS A 141 -4.79 35.64 13.93
C HIS A 141 -3.52 35.45 14.77
N PRO A 142 -3.56 35.78 16.07
CA PRO A 142 -2.39 35.68 16.94
C PRO A 142 -1.87 34.22 17.01
N LEU A 143 -0.56 34.03 16.76
CA LEU A 143 0.11 32.72 16.78
C LEU A 143 -0.25 31.78 17.97
N PRO A 144 -0.46 32.23 19.23
CA PRO A 144 -0.78 31.32 20.33
C PRO A 144 -2.13 30.59 20.16
N THR A 145 -3.13 31.20 19.53
CA THR A 145 -4.43 30.52 19.33
C THR A 145 -4.34 29.48 18.22
N SER A 146 -3.57 29.75 17.16
CA SER A 146 -3.34 28.77 16.08
C SER A 146 -2.46 27.60 16.51
N ALA A 147 -1.45 27.84 17.36
CA ALA A 147 -0.63 26.76 17.91
C ALA A 147 -1.45 25.85 18.85
N THR A 148 -2.32 26.42 19.69
CA THR A 148 -3.16 25.63 20.59
C THR A 148 -4.27 24.87 19.86
N THR A 149 -4.84 25.42 18.78
CA THR A 149 -5.79 24.68 17.93
C THR A 149 -5.10 23.56 17.16
N LEU A 150 -3.91 23.79 16.59
CA LEU A 150 -3.12 22.74 15.92
C LEU A 150 -2.71 21.63 16.89
N VAL A 151 -2.27 21.96 18.10
CA VAL A 151 -1.93 20.95 19.12
C VAL A 151 -3.16 20.16 19.53
N LYS A 152 -4.31 20.81 19.78
CA LYS A 152 -5.57 20.11 20.07
C LYS A 152 -6.02 19.23 18.91
N GLN A 153 -5.87 19.69 17.68
CA GLN A 153 -6.21 18.93 16.49
C GLN A 153 -5.33 17.68 16.36
N ALA A 154 -4.01 17.83 16.52
CA ALA A 154 -3.02 16.75 16.40
C ALA A 154 -3.10 15.73 17.55
N THR A 155 -3.40 16.18 18.78
CA THR A 155 -3.35 15.31 19.98
C THR A 155 -4.68 14.63 20.30
N SER A 156 -5.81 15.24 19.96
CA SER A 156 -7.14 14.73 20.36
C SER A 156 -8.02 14.38 19.17
N THR A 157 -8.19 15.31 18.22
CA THR A 157 -9.20 15.11 17.17
C THR A 157 -8.77 14.10 16.11
N LEU A 158 -7.51 14.18 15.64
CA LEU A 158 -7.00 13.29 14.60
C LEU A 158 -6.86 11.84 15.10
N PRO A 159 -6.33 11.57 16.30
CA PRO A 159 -6.26 10.19 16.82
C PRO A 159 -7.65 9.59 17.05
N HIS A 160 -8.60 10.38 17.55
CA HIS A 160 -9.98 9.92 17.74
C HIS A 160 -10.64 9.61 16.39
N GLN A 161 -10.50 10.49 15.39
CA GLN A 161 -11.03 10.25 14.04
C GLN A 161 -10.40 9.00 13.41
N LEU A 162 -9.09 8.82 13.55
CA LEU A 162 -8.40 7.64 13.05
C LEU A 162 -8.87 6.36 13.75
N GLN A 163 -9.07 6.40 15.07
CA GLN A 163 -9.61 5.27 15.82
C GLN A 163 -11.04 4.94 15.37
N THR A 164 -11.90 5.95 15.16
CA THR A 164 -13.26 5.73 14.63
C THR A 164 -13.27 5.19 13.19
N ALA A 165 -12.36 5.67 12.34
CA ALA A 165 -12.21 5.14 10.98
C ALA A 165 -11.72 3.68 11.00
N HIS A 166 -10.83 3.35 11.93
CA HIS A 166 -10.32 1.99 12.09
C HIS A 166 -11.41 1.02 12.59
N THR A 167 -12.22 1.43 13.59
CA THR A 167 -13.32 0.59 14.09
C THR A 167 -14.39 0.37 13.04
N THR A 168 -14.75 1.41 12.27
CA THR A 168 -15.71 1.29 11.17
C THR A 168 -15.20 0.37 10.06
N LEU A 169 -13.92 0.47 9.68
CA LEU A 169 -13.29 -0.44 8.72
C LEU A 169 -13.36 -1.89 9.20
N ILE A 170 -12.95 -2.17 10.44
CA ILE A 170 -13.02 -3.53 11.00
C ILE A 170 -14.46 -4.05 10.98
N GLN A 171 -15.43 -3.23 11.36
CA GLN A 171 -16.83 -3.62 11.36
C GLN A 171 -17.32 -3.98 9.94
N THR A 172 -17.01 -3.15 8.94
CA THR A 172 -17.37 -3.44 7.53
C THR A 172 -16.69 -4.69 6.98
N PHE A 173 -15.43 -4.94 7.34
CA PHE A 173 -14.72 -6.15 6.95
C PHE A 173 -15.36 -7.39 7.58
N THR A 174 -15.70 -7.32 8.86
CA THR A 174 -16.32 -8.43 9.60
C THR A 174 -17.70 -8.75 9.04
N THR A 175 -18.52 -7.74 8.73
CA THR A 175 -19.84 -7.96 8.12
C THR A 175 -19.70 -8.56 6.71
N THR A 176 -18.74 -8.10 5.91
CA THR A 176 -18.46 -8.65 4.58
C THR A 176 -18.03 -10.12 4.65
N LEU A 177 -17.21 -10.48 5.64
CA LEU A 177 -16.79 -11.87 5.84
C LEU A 177 -17.97 -12.73 6.32
N GLN A 178 -18.84 -12.20 7.18
CA GLN A 178 -20.08 -12.89 7.60
C GLN A 178 -21.04 -13.11 6.44
N THR A 179 -21.24 -12.11 5.56
CA THR A 179 -22.11 -12.28 4.38
C THR A 179 -21.52 -13.28 3.39
N HIS A 180 -20.20 -13.23 3.15
CA HIS A 180 -19.52 -14.19 2.27
C HIS A 180 -19.60 -15.63 2.80
N THR A 181 -19.39 -15.83 4.11
CA THR A 181 -19.54 -17.16 4.73
C THR A 181 -20.98 -17.64 4.69
N HIS A 182 -21.96 -16.75 4.87
CA HIS A 182 -23.37 -17.10 4.71
C HIS A 182 -23.70 -17.50 3.28
N LEU A 183 -23.23 -16.74 2.28
CA LEU A 183 -23.41 -17.03 0.86
C LEU A 183 -22.80 -18.38 0.48
N ASN A 184 -21.56 -18.67 0.92
CA ASN A 184 -20.95 -19.97 0.66
C ASN A 184 -21.74 -21.12 1.29
N LYS A 185 -22.27 -20.95 2.50
CA LYS A 185 -23.12 -21.96 3.13
C LYS A 185 -24.41 -22.19 2.35
N THR A 186 -25.07 -21.14 1.88
CA THR A 186 -26.30 -21.27 1.08
C THR A 186 -26.02 -21.85 -0.30
N TYR A 187 -24.89 -21.49 -0.92
CA TYR A 187 -24.42 -22.07 -2.18
C TYR A 187 -24.15 -23.57 -2.05
N ILE A 188 -23.38 -24.00 -1.04
CA ILE A 188 -23.12 -25.42 -0.80
C ILE A 188 -24.43 -26.18 -0.56
N ARG A 189 -25.32 -25.63 0.29
CA ARG A 189 -26.61 -26.27 0.59
C ARG A 189 -27.48 -26.41 -0.66
N THR A 190 -27.52 -25.39 -1.52
CA THR A 190 -28.29 -25.44 -2.77
C THR A 190 -27.67 -26.44 -3.74
N GLN A 191 -26.35 -26.52 -3.85
CA GLN A 191 -25.68 -27.51 -4.69
C GLN A 191 -25.89 -28.95 -4.20
N GLU A 192 -25.83 -29.17 -2.89
CA GLU A 192 -26.16 -30.46 -2.26
C GLU A 192 -27.62 -30.85 -2.52
N GLN A 193 -28.57 -29.91 -2.39
CA GLN A 193 -29.99 -30.22 -2.58
C GLN A 193 -30.36 -30.45 -4.04
N THR A 194 -29.84 -29.63 -4.95
CA THR A 194 -30.24 -29.62 -6.36
C THR A 194 -29.46 -30.59 -7.22
N GLN A 195 -28.13 -30.68 -7.06
CA GLN A 195 -27.31 -31.54 -7.90
C GLN A 195 -27.11 -32.91 -7.26
N HIS A 196 -26.57 -32.95 -6.05
CA HIS A 196 -26.25 -34.22 -5.41
C HIS A 196 -27.50 -34.94 -4.89
N GLY A 197 -28.46 -34.21 -4.34
CA GLY A 197 -29.70 -34.74 -3.79
C GLY A 197 -30.63 -35.29 -4.86
N ALA A 198 -30.79 -34.59 -6.00
CA ALA A 198 -31.61 -35.08 -7.10
C ALA A 198 -30.96 -36.28 -7.81
N LEU A 199 -29.65 -36.22 -8.07
CA LEU A 199 -28.91 -37.32 -8.69
C LEU A 199 -28.91 -38.57 -7.80
N SER A 200 -28.66 -38.42 -6.50
CA SER A 200 -28.73 -39.53 -5.54
C SER A 200 -30.12 -40.15 -5.49
N ARG A 201 -31.17 -39.33 -5.40
CA ARG A 201 -32.57 -39.81 -5.44
C ARG A 201 -32.89 -40.56 -6.73
N HIS A 202 -32.48 -40.04 -7.88
CA HIS A 202 -32.66 -40.71 -9.17
C HIS A 202 -31.88 -42.03 -9.26
N THR A 203 -30.63 -42.08 -8.81
CA THR A 203 -29.85 -43.33 -8.82
C THR A 203 -30.46 -44.38 -7.91
N ARG A 204 -31.01 -43.98 -6.76
CA ARG A 204 -31.70 -44.88 -5.84
C ARG A 204 -32.99 -45.40 -6.44
N SER A 205 -33.86 -44.54 -6.97
CA SER A 205 -35.11 -44.98 -7.61
C SER A 205 -34.86 -45.88 -8.83
N SER A 206 -33.81 -45.59 -9.60
CA SER A 206 -33.38 -46.44 -10.72
C SER A 206 -32.90 -47.82 -10.25
N ALA A 207 -32.11 -47.89 -9.16
CA ALA A 207 -31.69 -49.14 -8.56
C ALA A 207 -32.87 -49.95 -8.02
N ASP A 208 -33.82 -49.29 -7.32
CA ASP A 208 -35.04 -49.92 -6.80
C ASP A 208 -35.92 -50.48 -7.94
N LEU A 209 -36.02 -49.76 -9.07
CA LEU A 209 -36.74 -50.23 -10.27
C LEU A 209 -36.07 -51.47 -10.86
N ILE A 210 -34.74 -51.46 -11.04
CA ILE A 210 -34.01 -52.61 -11.57
C ILE A 210 -34.16 -53.81 -10.64
N HIS A 211 -34.11 -53.60 -9.32
CA HIS A 211 -34.34 -54.65 -8.34
C HIS A 211 -35.75 -55.23 -8.45
N ALA A 212 -36.79 -54.40 -8.50
CA ALA A 212 -38.17 -54.85 -8.68
C ALA A 212 -38.38 -55.61 -10.00
N ARG A 213 -37.69 -55.19 -11.07
CA ARG A 213 -37.74 -55.89 -12.37
C ARG A 213 -37.03 -57.24 -12.30
N ALA A 214 -35.89 -57.32 -11.62
CA ALA A 214 -35.17 -58.57 -11.42
C ALA A 214 -35.96 -59.56 -10.55
N THR A 215 -36.63 -59.09 -9.49
CA THR A 215 -37.49 -59.95 -8.66
C THR A 215 -38.71 -60.44 -9.42
N LEU A 216 -39.33 -59.60 -10.25
CA LEU A 216 -40.43 -60.01 -11.13
C LEU A 216 -39.97 -61.07 -12.13
N LEU A 217 -38.86 -60.83 -12.84
CA LEU A 217 -38.28 -61.79 -13.77
C LEU A 217 -37.91 -63.11 -13.08
N ARG A 218 -37.40 -63.05 -11.84
CA ARG A 218 -37.14 -64.25 -11.04
C ARG A 218 -38.42 -65.03 -10.76
N ILE A 219 -39.48 -64.37 -10.29
CA ILE A 219 -40.77 -65.03 -10.03
C ILE A 219 -41.34 -65.63 -11.31
N GLN A 220 -41.27 -64.92 -12.44
CA GLN A 220 -41.68 -65.45 -13.74
C GLN A 220 -40.87 -66.67 -14.16
N ALA A 221 -39.55 -66.65 -13.95
CA ALA A 221 -38.67 -67.78 -14.22
C ALA A 221 -38.98 -68.98 -13.30
N ASP A 222 -39.24 -68.75 -12.02
CA ASP A 222 -39.63 -69.79 -11.06
C ASP A 222 -40.96 -70.45 -11.45
N ILE A 223 -41.97 -69.66 -11.83
CA ILE A 223 -43.25 -70.16 -12.35
C ILE A 223 -43.02 -70.97 -13.64
N HIS A 224 -42.24 -70.44 -14.58
CA HIS A 224 -41.95 -71.14 -15.83
C HIS A 224 -41.20 -72.45 -15.59
N ALA A 225 -40.27 -72.50 -14.64
CA ALA A 225 -39.54 -73.72 -14.28
C ALA A 225 -40.43 -74.79 -13.64
N LEU A 226 -41.46 -74.39 -12.88
CA LEU A 226 -42.47 -75.29 -12.32
C LEU A 226 -43.39 -75.89 -13.39
N VAL A 227 -43.75 -75.11 -14.42
CA VAL A 227 -44.64 -75.57 -15.50
C VAL A 227 -43.85 -76.33 -16.57
N HIS A 228 -42.61 -75.92 -16.85
CA HIS A 228 -41.73 -76.48 -17.88
C HIS A 228 -40.34 -76.72 -17.29
N ALA A 229 -40.07 -77.97 -16.88
CA ALA A 229 -38.76 -78.35 -16.36
C ALA A 229 -37.67 -78.14 -17.44
N PRO A 230 -36.70 -77.24 -17.22
CA PRO A 230 -35.70 -76.94 -18.24
C PRO A 230 -34.74 -78.13 -18.43
N PRO A 231 -34.23 -78.37 -19.65
CA PRO A 231 -33.21 -79.38 -19.90
C PRO A 231 -31.96 -79.10 -19.07
N LEU A 232 -31.45 -80.12 -18.37
CA LEU A 232 -30.28 -80.02 -17.47
C LEU A 232 -29.03 -79.40 -18.12
N GLN A 233 -28.89 -79.52 -19.44
CA GLN A 233 -27.76 -78.96 -20.20
C GLN A 233 -27.81 -77.42 -20.25
N ILE A 234 -29.00 -76.82 -20.38
CA ILE A 234 -29.18 -75.36 -20.45
C ILE A 234 -28.93 -74.74 -19.08
N VAL A 235 -29.44 -75.37 -18.00
CA VAL A 235 -29.22 -74.91 -16.62
C VAL A 235 -27.73 -74.93 -16.25
N ARG A 236 -27.00 -75.96 -16.67
CA ARG A 236 -25.53 -76.02 -16.47
C ARG A 236 -24.78 -74.96 -17.26
N GLY A 237 -25.21 -74.64 -18.47
CA GLY A 237 -24.62 -73.59 -19.31
C GLY A 237 -24.83 -72.19 -18.72
N VAL A 238 -26.09 -71.88 -18.36
CA VAL A 238 -26.47 -70.60 -17.73
C VAL A 238 -25.79 -70.44 -16.38
N GLY A 239 -25.71 -71.49 -15.56
CA GLY A 239 -25.01 -71.44 -14.27
C GLY A 239 -23.49 -71.20 -14.40
N LYS A 240 -22.86 -71.69 -15.47
CA LYS A 240 -21.44 -71.36 -15.77
C LYS A 240 -21.28 -69.92 -16.23
N GLY A 241 -22.20 -69.42 -17.06
CA GLY A 241 -22.22 -68.03 -17.52
C GLY A 241 -22.42 -67.03 -16.37
N LEU A 242 -23.42 -67.26 -15.53
CA LEU A 242 -23.70 -66.42 -14.36
C LEU A 242 -22.53 -66.38 -13.37
N ARG A 243 -21.85 -67.51 -13.13
CA ARG A 243 -20.65 -67.55 -12.28
C ARG A 243 -19.46 -66.81 -12.90
N ALA A 244 -19.35 -66.82 -14.23
CA ALA A 244 -18.32 -66.06 -14.93
C ALA A 244 -18.61 -64.56 -14.86
N GLU A 245 -19.87 -64.15 -15.05
CA GLU A 245 -20.30 -62.76 -14.88
C GLU A 245 -20.18 -62.27 -13.43
N GLU A 246 -20.53 -63.10 -12.43
CA GLU A 246 -20.37 -62.78 -11.01
C GLU A 246 -18.91 -62.56 -10.64
N ARG A 247 -18.00 -63.39 -11.16
CA ARG A 247 -16.55 -63.19 -11.02
C ARG A 247 -16.09 -61.89 -11.69
N ALA A 248 -16.56 -61.61 -12.90
CA ALA A 248 -16.22 -60.38 -13.59
C ALA A 248 -16.74 -59.13 -12.86
N LEU A 249 -17.94 -59.20 -12.28
CA LEU A 249 -18.54 -58.11 -11.50
C LEU A 249 -17.82 -57.89 -10.18
N THR A 250 -17.46 -58.95 -9.46
CA THR A 250 -16.69 -58.86 -8.20
C THR A 250 -15.27 -58.34 -8.43
N GLU A 251 -14.61 -58.73 -9.53
CA GLU A 251 -13.34 -58.15 -9.94
C GLU A 251 -13.48 -56.65 -10.26
N ARG A 252 -14.53 -56.26 -10.98
CA ARG A 252 -14.80 -54.87 -11.35
C ARG A 252 -15.15 -54.02 -10.13
N GLU A 253 -15.90 -54.56 -9.18
CA GLU A 253 -16.18 -53.94 -7.88
C GLU A 253 -14.89 -53.76 -7.07
N GLY A 254 -14.03 -54.78 -7.00
CA GLY A 254 -12.74 -54.70 -6.33
C GLY A 254 -11.80 -53.67 -6.95
N LEU A 255 -11.81 -53.50 -8.28
CA LEU A 255 -11.08 -52.43 -8.97
C LEU A 255 -11.67 -51.05 -8.64
N ALA A 256 -13.00 -50.90 -8.63
CA ALA A 256 -13.66 -49.65 -8.28
C ALA A 256 -13.39 -49.23 -6.82
N ARG A 257 -13.43 -50.18 -5.87
CA ARG A 257 -13.10 -49.93 -4.45
C ARG A 257 -11.64 -49.49 -4.28
N ARG A 258 -10.69 -50.16 -4.95
CA ARG A 258 -9.28 -49.74 -4.96
C ARG A 258 -9.08 -48.37 -5.59
N ALA A 259 -9.81 -48.05 -6.66
CA ALA A 259 -9.77 -46.72 -7.25
C ALA A 259 -10.29 -45.66 -6.27
N LEU A 260 -11.38 -45.91 -5.55
CA LEU A 260 -11.91 -45.02 -4.50
C LEU A 260 -10.94 -44.86 -3.32
N GLU A 261 -10.25 -45.92 -2.90
CA GLU A 261 -9.19 -45.86 -1.89
C GLU A 261 -8.00 -45.00 -2.36
N VAL A 262 -7.62 -45.11 -3.64
CA VAL A 262 -6.62 -44.23 -4.25
C VAL A 262 -7.14 -42.79 -4.24
N TYR A 263 -8.37 -42.50 -4.66
CA TYR A 263 -8.92 -41.14 -4.57
C TYR A 263 -8.97 -40.60 -3.13
N GLY A 264 -9.32 -41.44 -2.15
CA GLY A 264 -9.35 -41.07 -0.73
C GLY A 264 -7.96 -40.87 -0.11
N GLY A 265 -6.99 -41.72 -0.45
CA GLY A 265 -5.62 -41.65 0.06
C GLY A 265 -4.74 -40.63 -0.67
N VAL A 266 -5.11 -40.23 -1.88
CA VAL A 266 -4.32 -39.37 -2.77
C VAL A 266 -4.84 -37.92 -2.81
N GLY A 267 -5.80 -37.56 -1.95
CA GLY A 267 -6.44 -36.23 -1.90
C GLY A 267 -5.48 -35.01 -1.88
N ALA A 268 -4.22 -35.17 -1.45
CA ALA A 268 -3.21 -34.11 -1.53
C ALA A 268 -2.18 -34.27 -2.67
N ARG A 269 -1.93 -35.50 -3.15
CA ARG A 269 -0.89 -35.80 -4.16
C ARG A 269 -1.47 -35.85 -5.58
N GLY A 270 -2.64 -36.45 -5.75
CA GLY A 270 -3.34 -36.52 -7.04
C GLY A 270 -4.01 -35.21 -7.39
N VAL A 271 -4.48 -34.44 -6.40
CA VAL A 271 -4.91 -33.05 -6.64
C VAL A 271 -3.74 -32.19 -7.11
N ARG A 272 -2.51 -32.42 -6.59
CA ARG A 272 -1.29 -31.75 -7.07
C ARG A 272 -0.90 -32.17 -8.49
N GLU A 273 -1.01 -33.45 -8.82
CA GLU A 273 -0.71 -33.96 -10.16
C GLU A 273 -1.74 -33.51 -11.20
N LEU A 274 -3.03 -33.54 -10.84
CA LEU A 274 -4.13 -33.04 -11.67
C LEU A 274 -4.03 -31.52 -11.89
N ALA A 275 -3.65 -30.75 -10.86
CA ALA A 275 -3.33 -29.34 -11.00
C ALA A 275 -2.10 -29.10 -11.90
N GLY A 276 -1.11 -30.00 -11.85
CA GLY A 276 0.03 -30.00 -12.77
C GLY A 276 -0.38 -30.21 -14.23
N ARG A 277 -1.23 -31.20 -14.50
CA ARG A 277 -1.78 -31.47 -15.84
C ARG A 277 -2.65 -30.32 -16.34
N LYS A 278 -3.50 -29.74 -15.49
CA LYS A 278 -4.32 -28.57 -15.82
C LYS A 278 -3.45 -27.39 -16.29
N ARG A 279 -2.38 -27.07 -15.56
CA ARG A 279 -1.41 -26.04 -15.98
C ARG A 279 -0.66 -26.37 -17.28
N GLY A 280 -0.53 -27.65 -17.62
CA GLY A 280 0.01 -28.07 -18.92
C GLY A 280 -0.97 -27.73 -20.04
N VAL A 281 -2.23 -28.15 -19.88
CA VAL A 281 -3.30 -27.90 -20.85
C VAL A 281 -3.58 -26.41 -21.03
N GLU A 282 -3.62 -25.63 -19.94
CA GLU A 282 -3.81 -24.16 -20.01
C GLU A 282 -2.72 -23.49 -20.88
N ARG A 283 -1.45 -23.89 -20.72
CA ARG A 283 -0.34 -23.36 -21.55
C ARG A 283 -0.44 -23.78 -23.01
N GLU A 284 -0.95 -24.98 -23.28
CA GLU A 284 -1.11 -25.48 -24.64
C GLU A 284 -2.28 -24.81 -25.35
N VAL A 285 -3.37 -24.54 -24.62
CA VAL A 285 -4.49 -23.71 -25.10
C VAL A 285 -4.02 -22.29 -25.41
N GLU A 286 -3.28 -21.63 -24.52
CA GLU A 286 -2.72 -20.30 -24.80
C GLU A 286 -1.81 -20.29 -26.04
N ARG A 287 -1.00 -21.35 -26.23
CA ARG A 287 -0.16 -21.48 -27.44
C ARG A 287 -1.00 -21.60 -28.70
N VAL A 288 -2.00 -22.49 -28.68
CA VAL A 288 -2.90 -22.71 -29.82
C VAL A 288 -3.74 -21.48 -30.13
N GLU A 289 -4.24 -20.77 -29.12
CA GLU A 289 -4.96 -19.50 -29.31
C GLU A 289 -4.06 -18.42 -29.91
N GLY A 290 -2.78 -18.38 -29.51
CA GLY A 290 -1.78 -17.51 -30.13
C GLY A 290 -1.51 -17.86 -31.59
N GLU A 291 -1.39 -19.15 -31.91
CA GLU A 291 -1.22 -19.65 -33.28
C GLU A 291 -2.46 -19.33 -34.16
N VAL A 292 -3.68 -19.55 -33.64
CA VAL A 292 -4.94 -19.22 -34.32
C VAL A 292 -5.03 -17.73 -34.59
N ARG A 293 -4.71 -16.88 -33.61
CA ARG A 293 -4.71 -15.42 -33.78
C ARG A 293 -3.67 -14.96 -34.82
N GLY A 294 -2.52 -15.62 -34.87
CA GLY A 294 -1.50 -15.38 -35.89
C GLY A 294 -1.97 -15.74 -37.30
N LEU A 295 -2.72 -16.84 -37.44
CA LEU A 295 -3.30 -17.28 -38.72
C LEU A 295 -4.46 -16.38 -39.17
N GLU A 296 -5.32 -15.96 -38.25
CA GLU A 296 -6.42 -15.02 -38.53
C GLU A 296 -5.90 -13.63 -38.94
N GLY A 297 -4.78 -13.17 -38.35
CA GLY A 297 -4.11 -11.94 -38.75
C GLY A 297 -3.37 -12.03 -40.09
N GLY A 298 -2.98 -13.23 -40.52
CA GLY A 298 -2.30 -13.48 -41.80
C GLY A 298 -3.24 -13.72 -42.99
N LEU A 299 -4.51 -14.04 -42.76
CA LEU A 299 -5.53 -14.27 -43.78
C LEU A 299 -6.34 -13.01 -44.16
N GLY A 300 -6.06 -11.87 -43.52
CA GLY A 300 -6.72 -10.58 -43.78
C GLY A 300 -5.86 -9.56 -44.55
N GLY A 301 -4.75 -9.98 -45.16
CA GLY A 301 -3.85 -9.15 -45.98
C GLY A 301 -4.03 -9.37 -47.47
#